data_AF-A0A537LU56-F1
#
_entry.id   AF-A0A537LU56-F1
#
_cell.length_a   1.000
_cell.length_b   1.000
_cell.length_c   1.000
_cell.angle_alpha   90.00
_cell.angle_beta   90.00
_cell.angle_gamma   90.00
#
_symmetry.space_group_name_H-M   'P 1'
#
loop_
_entity.id
_entity.type
_entity.pdbx_description
1 polymer ?
#
loop_
_entity_poly.entity_id
_entity_poly.type
_entity_poly.pdbx_seq_one_letter_code
_entity_poly.pdbx_strand_id
1 'polypeptide(L)'
;MAQVLIRGLDDDLLADYREAAKANGRTLEAELREALRQVRPMRPKPPMTPAAREALLKEFAELRGMTSGVMQTPSEVLIREDRDHGH
;
A
#
# COMPACT_ATOMS: atom_id res chain seq x y z
N MET A 1 12.94 -19.53 10.04
CA MET A 1 13.78 -19.28 8.86
C MET A 1 13.30 -20.19 7.75
N ALA A 2 13.01 -19.65 6.57
CA ALA A 2 12.58 -20.42 5.41
C ALA A 2 13.52 -20.09 4.25
N GLN A 3 13.87 -21.09 3.43
CA GLN A 3 14.76 -20.95 2.29
C GLN A 3 14.05 -21.46 1.03
N VAL A 4 14.24 -20.75 -0.08
CA VAL A 4 13.73 -21.14 -1.40
C VAL A 4 14.90 -21.24 -2.35
N LEU A 5 15.02 -22.36 -3.06
CA LEU A 5 15.97 -22.53 -4.15
C LEU A 5 15.23 -22.34 -5.48
N ILE A 6 15.62 -21.32 -6.24
CA ILE A 6 15.05 -21.06 -7.57
C ILE A 6 16.05 -21.59 -8.60
N ARG A 7 15.61 -22.49 -9.47
CA ARG A 7 16.43 -23.09 -10.54
C ARG A 7 15.94 -22.59 -11.90
N GLY A 8 16.85 -22.54 -12.87
CA GLY A 8 16.54 -22.11 -14.24
C GLY A 8 16.19 -20.63 -14.33
N LEU A 9 16.91 -19.79 -13.58
CA LEU A 9 16.82 -18.34 -13.76
C LEU A 9 17.63 -17.96 -14.99
N ASP A 10 17.09 -17.10 -15.85
CA ASP A 10 17.83 -16.55 -16.98
C ASP A 10 19.00 -15.70 -16.48
N ASP A 11 20.17 -15.85 -17.09
CA ASP A 11 21.39 -15.13 -16.69
C ASP A 11 21.23 -13.62 -16.87
N ASP A 12 20.50 -13.20 -17.91
CA ASP A 12 20.19 -11.79 -18.17
C ASP A 12 19.33 -11.19 -17.06
N LEU A 13 18.32 -11.94 -16.58
CA LEU A 13 17.49 -11.52 -15.46
C LEU A 13 18.32 -11.35 -14.18
N LEU A 14 19.27 -12.26 -13.94
CA LEU A 14 20.17 -12.18 -12.80
C LEU A 14 21.10 -10.95 -12.88
N ALA A 15 21.53 -10.59 -14.09
CA ALA A 15 22.35 -9.40 -14.33
C ALA A 15 21.58 -8.10 -14.03
N ASP A 16 20.33 -8.00 -14.50
CA ASP A 16 19.46 -6.84 -14.25
C ASP A 16 19.25 -6.61 -12.74
N TYR A 17 18.94 -7.67 -11.99
CA TYR A 17 18.77 -7.57 -10.54
C TYR A 17 20.08 -7.25 -9.81
N ARG A 18 21.23 -7.62 -10.36
CA ARG A 18 22.53 -7.28 -9.78
C ARG A 18 22.84 -5.80 -9.95
N GLU A 19 22.52 -5.21 -11.10
CA GLU A 19 22.64 -3.77 -11.31
C GLU A 19 21.65 -2.99 -10.44
N ALA A 20 20.39 -3.44 -10.34
CA ALA A 20 19.40 -2.86 -9.45
C ALA A 20 19.86 -2.89 -7.98
N ALA A 21 20.42 -4.02 -7.53
CA ALA A 21 20.95 -4.16 -6.17
C ALA A 21 22.10 -3.17 -5.89
N LYS A 22 23.02 -2.98 -6.84
CA LYS A 22 24.09 -1.96 -6.73
C LYS A 22 23.52 -0.55 -6.64
N ALA A 23 22.57 -0.20 -7.50
CA ALA A 23 21.93 1.11 -7.51
C ALA A 23 21.20 1.40 -6.19
N ASN A 24 20.56 0.38 -5.61
CA ASN A 24 19.84 0.48 -4.33
C ASN A 24 20.75 0.34 -3.10
N GLY A 25 22.06 0.11 -3.26
CA GLY A 25 23.00 -0.08 -2.16
C GLY A 25 22.72 -1.34 -1.33
N ARG A 26 22.17 -2.39 -1.95
CA ARG A 26 21.73 -3.64 -1.32
C ARG A 26 22.47 -4.84 -1.88
N THR A 27 22.43 -5.96 -1.14
CA THR A 27 22.86 -7.25 -1.70
C THR A 27 21.81 -7.78 -2.67
N LEU A 28 22.23 -8.63 -3.62
CA LEU A 28 21.32 -9.28 -4.57
C LEU A 28 20.21 -10.06 -3.85
N GLU A 29 20.54 -10.76 -2.76
CA GLU A 29 19.54 -11.47 -1.96
C GLU A 29 18.52 -10.51 -1.33
N ALA A 30 18.98 -9.35 -0.83
CA ALA A 30 18.09 -8.35 -0.25
C ALA A 30 17.17 -7.73 -1.30
N GLU A 31 17.69 -7.49 -2.51
CA GLU A 31 16.89 -6.99 -3.63
C GLU A 31 15.82 -7.99 -4.05
N LEU A 32 16.18 -9.27 -4.24
CA LEU A 32 15.22 -10.33 -4.57
C LEU A 32 14.16 -10.51 -3.48
N ARG A 33 14.55 -10.42 -2.20
CA ARG A 33 13.61 -10.48 -1.09
C ARG A 33 12.61 -9.33 -1.12
N GLU A 34 13.07 -8.15 -1.48
CA GLU A 34 12.20 -6.97 -1.59
C GLU A 34 11.26 -7.09 -2.80
N ALA A 35 11.78 -7.53 -3.95
CA ALA A 35 10.95 -7.82 -5.12
C ALA A 35 9.82 -8.81 -4.80
N LEU A 36 10.13 -9.91 -4.09
CA LEU A 36 9.14 -10.89 -3.64
C LEU A 36 8.11 -10.31 -2.64
N ARG A 37 8.49 -9.34 -1.82
CA ARG A 37 7.55 -8.64 -0.92
C ARG A 37 6.61 -7.72 -1.68
N GLN A 38 7.12 -6.99 -2.66
CA GLN A 38 6.33 -6.06 -3.47
C GLN A 38 5.28 -6.80 -4.31
N VAL A 39 5.65 -7.94 -4.88
CA VAL A 39 4.72 -8.78 -5.66
C VAL A 39 3.96 -9.80 -4.81
N ARG A 40 4.00 -9.66 -3.48
CA ARG A 40 3.33 -10.58 -2.57
C ARG A 40 1.86 -10.67 -2.97
N PRO A 41 1.35 -11.86 -3.34
CA PRO A 41 -0.03 -12.00 -3.77
C PRO A 41 -0.94 -11.45 -2.67
N MET A 42 -1.77 -10.47 -3.03
CA MET A 42 -2.88 -10.09 -2.17
C MET A 42 -3.74 -11.33 -2.04
N ARG A 43 -3.75 -11.95 -0.86
CA ARG A 43 -4.77 -12.94 -0.55
C ARG A 43 -6.10 -12.24 -0.80
N PRO A 44 -7.06 -12.86 -1.53
CA PRO A 44 -8.39 -12.29 -1.62
C PRO A 44 -8.83 -12.03 -0.18
N LYS A 45 -9.10 -10.75 0.13
CA LYS A 45 -9.55 -10.35 1.45
C LYS A 45 -10.72 -11.27 1.77
N PRO A 46 -10.69 -12.04 2.89
CA PRO A 46 -11.82 -12.87 3.23
C PRO A 46 -13.07 -11.99 3.23
N PRO A 47 -14.21 -12.49 2.72
CA PRO A 47 -15.43 -11.70 2.64
C PRO A 47 -15.69 -11.09 4.02
N MET A 48 -15.98 -9.78 4.03
CA MET A 48 -16.18 -9.05 5.28
C MET A 48 -17.33 -9.72 6.04
N THR A 49 -17.03 -10.25 7.22
CA THR A 49 -18.06 -10.90 8.04
C THR A 49 -19.09 -9.84 8.48
N PRO A 50 -20.36 -10.24 8.71
CA PRO A 50 -21.36 -9.32 9.24
C PRO A 50 -20.91 -8.61 10.52
N ALA A 51 -20.22 -9.34 11.42
CA ALA A 51 -19.66 -8.77 12.66
C ALA A 51 -18.55 -7.73 12.40
N ALA A 52 -17.66 -7.98 11.44
CA ALA A 52 -16.62 -7.01 11.08
C ALA A 52 -17.22 -5.75 10.45
N ARG A 53 -18.30 -5.90 9.66
CA ARG A 53 -19.02 -4.76 9.09
C ARG A 53 -19.69 -3.92 10.17
N GLU A 54 -20.33 -4.56 11.14
CA GLU A 54 -21.00 -3.88 12.25
C GLU A 54 -20.00 -3.11 13.13
N ALA A 55 -18.86 -3.73 13.46
CA ALA A 55 -17.76 -3.07 14.18
C ALA A 55 -17.25 -1.83 13.44
N LEU A 56 -17.04 -1.94 12.12
CA LEU A 56 -16.61 -0.82 11.28
C LEU A 56 -17.64 0.32 11.25
N LEU A 57 -18.93 -0.01 11.14
CA LEU A 57 -20.00 0.99 11.16
C LEU A 57 -20.08 1.72 12.50
N LYS A 58 -19.83 1.01 13.61
CA LYS A 58 -19.76 1.59 14.95
C LYS A 58 -18.59 2.56 15.06
N GLU A 59 -17.40 2.16 14.62
CA GLU A 59 -16.21 3.01 14.58
C GLU A 59 -16.46 4.29 13.74
N PHE A 60 -17.08 4.16 12.57
CA PHE A 60 -17.46 5.32 11.76
C PHE A 60 -18.52 6.22 12.40
N ALA A 61 -19.42 5.67 13.22
CA ALA A 61 -20.37 6.48 13.99
C ALA A 61 -19.65 7.26 15.10
N GLU A 62 -18.71 6.65 15.79
CA GLU A 62 -17.89 7.30 16.83
C GLU A 62 -17.03 8.43 16.22
N LEU A 63 -16.33 8.17 15.11
CA LEU A 63 -15.54 9.18 14.40
C LEU A 63 -16.38 10.36 13.88
N ARG A 64 -17.60 10.09 13.37
CA ARG A 64 -18.53 11.15 12.99
C ARG A 64 -19.04 11.94 14.19
N GLY A 65 -19.21 11.29 15.34
CA GLY A 65 -19.52 11.95 16.60
C GLY A 65 -18.43 12.93 17.03
N MET A 66 -17.15 12.57 16.87
CA MET A 66 -16.01 13.44 17.21
C MET A 66 -15.96 14.74 16.41
N THR A 67 -16.54 14.76 15.21
CA THR A 67 -16.58 15.92 14.32
C THR A 67 -17.97 16.57 14.27
N SER A 68 -18.90 16.10 15.10
CA SER A 68 -20.26 16.64 15.14
C SER A 68 -20.26 18.08 15.65
N GLY A 69 -21.00 18.96 14.96
CA GLY A 69 -21.09 20.38 15.30
C GLY A 69 -19.95 21.26 14.77
N VAL A 70 -18.93 20.69 14.11
CA VAL A 70 -17.90 21.47 13.41
C VAL A 70 -18.38 21.74 11.98
N MET A 71 -18.42 23.01 11.57
CA MET A 71 -18.67 23.37 10.19
C MET A 71 -17.52 22.86 9.33
N GLN A 72 -17.78 21.83 8.51
CA GLN A 72 -16.83 21.31 7.53
C GLN A 72 -17.08 22.02 6.21
N THR A 73 -16.04 22.57 5.59
CA THR A 73 -16.13 23.08 4.23
C THR A 73 -16.21 21.88 3.27
N PRO A 74 -17.25 21.80 2.41
CA PRO A 74 -17.34 20.72 1.43
C PRO A 74 -16.09 20.67 0.56
N SER A 75 -15.62 19.46 0.21
CA SER A 75 -14.37 19.29 -0.52
C SER A 75 -14.42 19.94 -1.90
N GLU A 76 -15.59 19.99 -2.54
CA GLU A 76 -15.80 20.70 -3.80
C GLU A 76 -15.54 22.21 -3.72
N VAL A 77 -15.70 22.84 -2.56
CA VAL A 77 -15.37 24.26 -2.36
C VAL A 77 -13.87 24.42 -2.28
N LEU A 78 -13.20 23.60 -1.46
CA LEU A 78 -11.74 23.60 -1.31
C LEU A 78 -11.01 23.36 -2.64
N ILE A 79 -11.50 22.41 -3.44
CA ILE A 79 -10.94 22.09 -4.76
C ILE A 79 -11.11 23.24 -5.75
N ARG A 80 -12.20 24.03 -5.64
CA ARG A 80 -12.40 25.21 -6.48
C ARG A 80 -11.49 26.36 -6.06
N GLU A 81 -11.39 26.62 -4.76
CA GLU A 81 -10.49 27.65 -4.22
C GLU A 81 -9.04 27.40 -4.63
N ASP A 82 -8.56 26.16 -4.51
CA ASP A 82 -7.19 25.78 -4.92
C ASP A 82 -6.96 25.93 -6.43
N ARG A 83 -7.96 25.58 -7.25
CA ARG A 83 -7.89 25.75 -8.72
C ARG A 83 -7.89 27.22 -9.14
N ASP A 84 -8.76 28.03 -8.53
CA ASP A 84 -9.06 29.38 -8.98
C ASP A 84 -8.07 30.41 -8.38
N HIS A 85 -7.49 30.12 -7.21
CA HIS A 85 -6.56 30.99 -6.49
C HIS A 85 -5.14 30.42 -6.36
N GLY A 86 -4.80 29.40 -7.17
CA GLY A 86 -3.56 28.63 -7.13
C GLY A 86 -2.37 29.35 -6.52
N HIS A 87 -1.79 28.72 -5.49
CA HIS A 87 -0.56 29.16 -4.84
C HIS A 87 0.63 29.25 -5.79
#